data_AF-A0A8C0PAV5-F1
#
_entry.id   AF-A0A8C0PAV5-F1
#
_cell.length_a   1.000
_cell.length_b   1.000
_cell.length_c   1.000
_cell.angle_alpha   90.00
_cell.angle_beta   90.00
_cell.angle_gamma   90.00
#
_symmetry.space_group_name_H-M   'P 1'
#
loop_
_entity.id
_entity.type
_entity.pdbx_description
1 polymer ?
#
loop_
_entity_poly.entity_id
_entity_poly.type
_entity_poly.pdbx_seq_one_letter_code
_entity_poly.pdbx_strand_id
1 'polypeptide(L)'
;MAAAVAARAMPVCFRRLLCACSRRGPRAAGPGAASLGSASQRFGSQSTSVPQGYVPKTSLSSPPWPEVVLPDPAEETRHHAEVVGKVNELIATGQYGRLFAVVHFASHQWKVTSEDLILINNELDIACGERIRLEKVLLVGADNFTLLGKPLLGKDLVRVEATVIEKTESWPKINMKFKKRKNYRKTKVIVNPQTVLRINTIEIAPCLC
;
A
#
# COMPACT_ATOMS: atom_id res chain seq x y z
N MET A 1 -19.69 -28.70 -21.04
CA MET A 1 -20.77 -27.95 -20.38
C MET A 1 -20.41 -27.80 -18.92
N ALA A 2 -20.34 -26.59 -18.39
CA ALA A 2 -19.98 -26.35 -16.98
C ALA A 2 -21.25 -26.15 -16.13
N ALA A 3 -21.32 -26.84 -14.99
CA ALA A 3 -22.40 -26.67 -14.02
C ALA A 3 -21.87 -25.90 -12.80
N ALA A 4 -22.48 -24.75 -12.50
CA ALA A 4 -22.12 -23.94 -11.34
C ALA A 4 -22.91 -24.39 -10.10
N VAL A 5 -22.21 -24.62 -8.98
CA VAL A 5 -22.82 -24.94 -7.69
C VAL A 5 -22.95 -23.67 -6.87
N ALA A 6 -24.18 -23.24 -6.59
CA ALA A 6 -24.47 -22.08 -5.77
C ALA A 6 -24.60 -22.46 -4.29
N ALA A 7 -23.82 -21.82 -3.42
CA ALA A 7 -23.95 -21.95 -1.97
C ALA A 7 -24.97 -20.94 -1.41
N ARG A 8 -25.93 -21.41 -0.62
CA ARG A 8 -26.89 -20.56 0.12
C ARG A 8 -26.34 -20.20 1.50
N ALA A 9 -26.41 -18.92 1.88
CA ALA A 9 -26.19 -18.47 3.26
C ALA A 9 -27.55 -18.32 3.99
N MET A 10 -27.60 -18.76 5.26
CA MET A 10 -28.77 -18.63 6.13
C MET A 10 -28.69 -17.33 6.96
N PRO A 11 -29.81 -16.62 7.21
CA PRO A 11 -29.82 -15.49 8.13
C PRO A 11 -29.98 -15.94 9.58
N VAL A 12 -29.14 -15.42 10.48
CA VAL A 12 -29.31 -15.58 11.93
C VAL A 12 -29.98 -14.33 12.51
N CYS A 13 -31.06 -14.53 13.27
CA CYS A 13 -31.84 -13.46 13.88
C CYS A 13 -31.36 -13.19 15.31
N PHE A 14 -31.19 -11.93 15.72
CA PHE A 14 -31.09 -11.55 17.13
C PHE A 14 -31.87 -10.28 17.48
N ARG A 15 -32.17 -10.15 18.77
CA ARG A 15 -33.45 -9.64 19.29
C ARG A 15 -33.40 -8.17 19.74
N ARG A 16 -34.54 -7.48 19.67
CA ARG A 16 -34.82 -6.19 20.34
C ARG A 16 -34.65 -6.29 21.86
N LEU A 17 -34.42 -5.14 22.51
CA LEU A 17 -35.01 -4.79 23.81
C LEU A 17 -35.48 -3.30 23.83
N LEU A 18 -36.32 -2.95 24.81
CA LEU A 18 -37.14 -1.73 24.92
C LEU A 18 -36.85 -0.93 26.20
N CYS A 19 -37.17 0.38 26.20
CA CYS A 19 -37.73 1.24 27.28
C CYS A 19 -37.17 2.69 27.22
N ALA A 20 -37.80 3.75 27.76
CA ALA A 20 -39.23 4.09 27.99
C ALA A 20 -39.35 5.54 28.56
N CYS A 21 -40.47 6.25 28.28
CA CYS A 21 -41.04 7.37 29.08
C CYS A 21 -40.25 8.72 29.23
N SER A 22 -40.85 9.92 29.42
CA SER A 22 -42.26 10.39 29.35
C SER A 22 -42.38 11.95 29.54
N ARG A 23 -43.60 12.51 29.31
CA ARG A 23 -44.13 13.85 29.73
C ARG A 23 -43.73 15.08 28.86
N ARG A 24 -44.55 16.13 28.66
CA ARG A 24 -46.00 16.42 28.93
C ARG A 24 -46.45 17.58 27.99
N GLY A 25 -47.78 17.72 27.74
CA GLY A 25 -48.39 18.83 26.97
C GLY A 25 -48.46 20.17 27.74
N PRO A 26 -49.33 21.15 27.40
CA PRO A 26 -50.71 21.02 26.88
C PRO A 26 -50.89 21.74 25.50
N ARG A 27 -52.06 22.14 24.96
CA ARG A 27 -53.49 22.13 25.38
C ARG A 27 -54.41 21.89 24.14
N ALA A 28 -55.68 22.31 24.16
CA ALA A 28 -56.66 22.17 23.07
C ALA A 28 -57.46 23.47 22.79
N ALA A 29 -58.01 23.59 21.58
CA ALA A 29 -59.08 24.51 21.18
C ALA A 29 -60.09 23.75 20.28
N GLY A 30 -61.36 24.19 20.26
CA GLY A 30 -62.52 23.38 19.85
C GLY A 30 -62.80 23.23 18.34
N PRO A 31 -63.90 22.54 17.97
CA PRO A 31 -64.17 22.10 16.60
C PRO A 31 -64.79 23.19 15.71
N GLY A 32 -64.24 23.35 14.51
CA GLY A 32 -64.83 24.14 13.42
C GLY A 32 -65.42 23.22 12.33
N ALA A 33 -66.50 23.67 11.70
CA ALA A 33 -67.33 22.87 10.79
C ALA A 33 -66.57 22.23 9.61
N ALA A 34 -67.00 21.03 9.23
CA ALA A 34 -66.57 20.39 8.00
C ALA A 34 -67.03 21.18 6.77
N SER A 35 -66.10 21.50 5.87
CA SER A 35 -66.40 21.86 4.49
C SER A 35 -65.60 20.95 3.56
N LEU A 36 -66.32 20.16 2.75
CA LEU A 36 -65.74 19.29 1.73
C LEU A 36 -65.25 20.14 0.55
N GLY A 37 -64.13 20.84 0.75
CA GLY A 37 -63.42 21.52 -0.32
C GLY A 37 -62.72 20.51 -1.22
N SER A 38 -63.30 20.24 -2.40
CA SER A 38 -62.64 19.44 -3.44
C SER A 38 -61.45 20.19 -4.03
N ALA A 39 -60.31 20.12 -3.34
CA ALA A 39 -59.04 20.66 -3.80
C ALA A 39 -58.42 19.78 -4.89
N SER A 40 -59.15 19.58 -6.00
CA SER A 40 -58.57 19.10 -7.25
C SER A 40 -57.77 20.23 -7.91
N GLN A 41 -56.73 20.70 -7.22
CA GLN A 41 -55.63 21.36 -7.89
C GLN A 41 -54.94 20.30 -8.73
N ARG A 42 -55.38 20.20 -9.99
CA ARG A 42 -54.65 19.52 -11.05
C ARG A 42 -53.29 20.22 -11.17
N PHE A 43 -52.29 19.71 -10.46
CA PHE A 43 -50.91 19.98 -10.80
C PHE A 43 -50.76 19.55 -12.26
N GLY A 44 -50.60 20.54 -13.15
CA GLY A 44 -50.37 20.30 -14.56
C GLY A 44 -49.14 19.40 -14.66
N SER A 45 -49.34 18.20 -15.17
CA SER A 45 -48.31 17.17 -15.26
C SER A 45 -47.27 17.57 -16.29
N GLN A 46 -46.35 18.45 -15.90
CA GLN A 46 -45.05 18.56 -16.54
C GLN A 46 -44.36 17.22 -16.29
N SER A 47 -44.39 16.35 -17.30
CA SER A 47 -43.75 15.06 -17.26
C SER A 47 -42.23 15.25 -17.24
N THR A 48 -41.66 15.42 -16.05
CA THR A 48 -40.22 15.33 -15.83
C THR A 48 -39.80 13.90 -16.19
N SER A 49 -39.33 13.70 -17.42
CA SER A 49 -38.91 12.40 -17.91
C SER A 49 -37.72 11.93 -17.09
N VAL A 50 -37.99 11.03 -16.14
CA VAL A 50 -36.96 10.36 -15.35
C VAL A 50 -36.00 9.67 -16.32
N PRO A 51 -34.68 9.97 -16.27
CA PRO A 51 -33.75 9.41 -17.24
C PRO A 51 -33.68 7.88 -17.11
N GLN A 52 -33.56 7.21 -18.25
CA GLN A 52 -33.51 5.76 -18.33
C GLN A 52 -32.30 5.24 -17.54
N GLY A 53 -32.57 4.55 -16.42
CA GLY A 53 -31.55 4.07 -15.48
C GLY A 53 -31.53 4.74 -14.09
N TYR A 54 -32.36 5.77 -13.84
CA TYR A 54 -32.49 6.34 -12.50
C TYR A 54 -33.10 5.35 -11.50
N VAL A 55 -32.44 5.16 -10.36
CA VAL A 55 -32.89 4.32 -9.24
C VAL A 55 -33.15 5.22 -8.02
N PRO A 56 -34.31 5.13 -7.35
CA PRO A 56 -34.60 5.94 -6.16
C PRO A 56 -33.64 5.60 -5.02
N LYS A 57 -33.26 6.61 -4.23
CA LYS A 57 -32.27 6.45 -3.15
C LYS A 57 -32.79 5.56 -2.03
N THR A 58 -32.22 4.36 -1.94
CA THR A 58 -32.44 3.34 -0.90
C THR A 58 -31.08 2.85 -0.36
N SER A 59 -31.10 2.03 0.69
CA SER A 59 -29.90 1.42 1.28
C SER A 59 -29.09 0.52 0.34
N LEU A 60 -29.64 0.15 -0.83
CA LEU A 60 -28.98 -0.69 -1.84
C LEU A 60 -28.98 -0.02 -3.24
N SER A 61 -29.41 1.24 -3.34
CA SER A 61 -29.50 1.99 -4.62
C SER A 61 -28.15 2.41 -5.20
N SER A 62 -27.15 2.53 -4.33
CA SER A 62 -25.78 2.89 -4.62
C SER A 62 -24.86 1.98 -3.80
N PRO A 63 -23.60 1.78 -4.22
CA PRO A 63 -22.63 1.07 -3.41
C PRO A 63 -22.44 1.72 -2.02
N PRO A 64 -22.00 0.96 -1.00
CA PRO A 64 -21.79 1.50 0.34
C PRO A 64 -20.55 2.41 0.46
N TRP A 65 -19.70 2.46 -0.57
CA TRP A 65 -18.55 3.37 -0.64
C TRP A 65 -18.92 4.70 -1.32
N PRO A 66 -18.27 5.81 -0.96
CA PRO A 66 -18.49 7.09 -1.63
C PRO A 66 -18.09 7.02 -3.10
N GLU A 67 -18.83 7.74 -3.94
CA GLU A 67 -18.44 8.01 -5.31
C GLU A 67 -17.29 9.03 -5.32
N VAL A 68 -16.20 8.73 -6.03
CA VAL A 68 -15.01 9.56 -6.11
C VAL A 68 -14.79 9.93 -7.58
N VAL A 69 -14.72 11.23 -7.84
CA VAL A 69 -14.39 11.78 -9.17
C VAL A 69 -12.91 12.09 -9.20
N LEU A 70 -12.21 11.65 -10.25
CA LEU A 70 -10.80 11.97 -10.46
C LEU A 70 -10.63 13.37 -11.08
N PRO A 71 -9.49 14.07 -10.87
CA PRO A 71 -9.20 15.34 -11.53
C PRO A 71 -9.05 15.19 -13.05
N ASP A 72 -8.98 16.33 -13.76
CA ASP A 72 -8.67 16.33 -15.19
C ASP A 72 -7.18 15.98 -15.45
N PRO A 73 -6.87 15.08 -16.41
CA PRO A 73 -5.49 14.67 -16.68
C PRO A 73 -4.52 15.80 -17.06
N ALA A 74 -4.99 16.91 -17.64
CA ALA A 74 -4.12 18.04 -17.98
C ALA A 74 -3.74 18.86 -16.74
N GLU A 75 -4.64 18.95 -15.75
CA GLU A 75 -4.35 19.57 -14.45
C GLU A 75 -3.42 18.69 -13.61
N GLU A 76 -3.66 17.38 -13.55
CA GLU A 76 -2.76 16.42 -12.88
C GLU A 76 -1.34 16.49 -13.46
N THR A 77 -1.20 16.53 -14.79
CA THR A 77 0.12 16.58 -15.45
C THR A 77 0.92 17.81 -15.05
N ARG A 78 0.26 18.98 -14.93
CA ARG A 78 0.90 20.22 -14.45
C ARG A 78 1.29 20.10 -12.98
N HIS A 79 0.39 19.60 -12.14
CA HIS A 79 0.66 19.43 -10.71
C HIS A 79 1.84 18.46 -10.45
N HIS A 80 1.91 17.36 -11.19
CA HIS A 80 3.02 16.42 -11.12
C HIS A 80 4.36 17.08 -11.51
N ALA A 81 4.40 17.86 -12.60
CA ALA A 81 5.60 18.58 -13.00
C ALA A 81 6.06 19.61 -11.96
N GLU A 82 5.13 20.36 -11.35
CA GLU A 82 5.44 21.30 -10.26
C GLU A 82 6.01 20.61 -9.01
N VAL A 83 5.45 19.45 -8.64
CA VAL A 83 5.95 18.66 -7.49
C VAL A 83 7.32 18.08 -7.78
N VAL A 84 7.56 17.55 -8.98
CA VAL A 84 8.88 17.05 -9.41
C VAL A 84 9.93 18.17 -9.40
N GLY A 85 9.59 19.36 -9.91
CA GLY A 85 10.46 20.54 -9.86
C GLY A 85 10.89 20.90 -8.44
N LYS A 86 9.94 21.01 -7.51
CA LYS A 86 10.21 21.29 -6.08
C LYS A 86 11.10 20.23 -5.43
N VAL A 87 10.89 18.94 -5.74
CA VAL A 87 11.75 17.86 -5.22
C VAL A 87 13.16 17.94 -5.82
N ASN A 88 13.29 18.28 -7.11
CA ASN A 88 14.59 18.45 -7.75
C ASN A 88 15.37 19.64 -7.14
N GLU A 89 14.69 20.74 -6.82
CA GLU A 89 15.27 21.89 -6.08
C GLU A 89 15.75 21.49 -4.67
N LEU A 90 14.98 20.68 -3.92
CA LEU A 90 15.39 20.17 -2.60
C LEU A 90 16.63 19.25 -2.69
N ILE A 91 16.73 18.43 -3.74
CA ILE A 91 17.91 17.59 -4.00
C ILE A 91 19.11 18.45 -4.39
N ALA A 92 18.94 19.41 -5.31
CA ALA A 92 20.00 20.29 -5.78
C ALA A 92 20.56 21.21 -4.68
N THR A 93 19.72 21.65 -3.76
CA THR A 93 20.11 22.44 -2.57
C THR A 93 20.67 21.60 -1.42
N GLY A 94 20.64 20.27 -1.52
CA GLY A 94 21.10 19.36 -0.46
C GLY A 94 20.21 19.36 0.79
N GLN A 95 18.96 19.81 0.69
CA GLN A 95 18.02 19.94 1.81
C GLN A 95 17.35 18.60 2.16
N TYR A 96 18.17 17.57 2.42
CA TYR A 96 17.72 16.25 2.85
C TYR A 96 18.55 15.71 4.01
N GLY A 97 17.88 15.00 4.92
CA GLY A 97 18.52 14.30 6.03
C GLY A 97 19.17 12.97 5.61
N ARG A 98 19.34 12.05 6.57
CA ARG A 98 19.87 10.71 6.29
C ARG A 98 18.96 9.96 5.32
N LEU A 99 19.52 9.51 4.21
CA LEU A 99 18.82 8.74 3.19
C LEU A 99 18.74 7.26 3.56
N PHE A 100 17.66 6.61 3.11
CA PHE A 100 17.54 5.15 3.08
C PHE A 100 17.21 4.67 1.67
N ALA A 101 17.61 3.46 1.34
CA ALA A 101 17.33 2.82 0.06
C ALA A 101 16.72 1.42 0.25
N VAL A 102 16.01 0.94 -0.76
CA VAL A 102 15.69 -0.48 -0.91
C VAL A 102 16.48 -1.02 -2.09
N VAL A 103 17.45 -1.90 -1.81
CA VAL A 103 18.34 -2.49 -2.81
C VAL A 103 17.99 -3.97 -3.02
N HIS A 104 17.98 -4.41 -4.28
CA HIS A 104 17.82 -5.82 -4.62
C HIS A 104 19.18 -6.46 -4.89
N PHE A 105 19.68 -7.21 -3.92
CA PHE A 105 21.00 -7.86 -3.96
C PHE A 105 20.92 -9.32 -3.50
N ALA A 106 21.66 -10.20 -4.17
CA ALA A 106 21.67 -11.65 -3.93
C ALA A 106 20.24 -12.27 -3.88
N SER A 107 19.35 -11.86 -4.80
CA SER A 107 17.94 -12.30 -4.89
C SER A 107 17.06 -11.94 -3.68
N HIS A 108 17.52 -11.05 -2.81
CA HIS A 108 16.77 -10.50 -1.68
C HIS A 108 16.65 -8.98 -1.79
N GLN A 109 15.60 -8.42 -1.20
CA GLN A 109 15.43 -6.97 -1.04
C GLN A 109 15.86 -6.57 0.36
N TRP A 110 16.71 -5.56 0.46
CA TRP A 110 17.26 -5.05 1.72
C TRP A 110 16.87 -3.58 1.88
N LYS A 111 16.24 -3.23 3.01
CA LYS A 111 16.16 -1.83 3.44
C LYS A 111 17.49 -1.47 4.09
N VAL A 112 18.15 -0.43 3.58
CA VAL A 112 19.51 -0.05 3.96
C VAL A 112 19.61 1.45 4.17
N THR A 113 20.47 1.87 5.10
CA THR A 113 20.89 3.26 5.29
C THR A 113 22.42 3.34 5.23
N SER A 114 22.98 4.55 5.24
CA SER A 114 24.44 4.73 5.35
C SER A 114 25.00 4.01 6.58
N GLU A 115 26.17 3.42 6.46
CA GLU A 115 26.89 2.68 7.51
C GLU A 115 26.32 1.34 7.99
N ASP A 116 25.13 0.93 7.51
CA ASP A 116 24.50 -0.34 7.91
C ASP A 116 25.28 -1.57 7.44
N LEU A 117 25.18 -2.67 8.21
CA LEU A 117 25.73 -3.98 7.88
C LEU A 117 24.68 -4.91 7.29
N ILE A 118 25.05 -5.64 6.23
CA ILE A 118 24.20 -6.61 5.52
C ILE A 118 24.94 -7.94 5.45
N LEU A 119 24.31 -9.01 5.94
CA LEU A 119 24.82 -10.37 5.85
C LEU A 119 24.17 -11.09 4.66
N ILE A 120 24.98 -11.51 3.69
CA ILE A 120 24.57 -12.24 2.50
C ILE A 120 24.98 -13.71 2.62
N ASN A 121 24.04 -14.62 2.35
CA ASN A 121 24.25 -16.08 2.47
C ASN A 121 24.90 -16.71 1.22
N ASN A 122 25.76 -15.96 0.54
CA ASN A 122 26.53 -16.40 -0.62
C ASN A 122 28.00 -15.95 -0.43
N GLU A 123 28.91 -16.69 -1.06
CA GLU A 123 30.26 -16.21 -1.33
C GLU A 123 30.24 -15.19 -2.48
N LEU A 124 31.12 -14.19 -2.41
CA LEU A 124 31.36 -13.21 -3.47
C LEU A 124 32.84 -13.25 -3.85
N ASP A 125 33.16 -13.25 -5.15
CA ASP A 125 34.54 -13.29 -5.68
C ASP A 125 35.25 -11.92 -5.64
N ILE A 126 35.07 -11.20 -4.53
CA ILE A 126 35.53 -9.84 -4.27
C ILE A 126 36.42 -9.88 -3.02
N ALA A 127 37.52 -9.13 -2.98
CA ALA A 127 38.42 -9.14 -1.82
C ALA A 127 37.84 -8.32 -0.64
N CYS A 128 38.20 -8.69 0.60
CA CYS A 128 37.84 -7.91 1.77
C CYS A 128 38.50 -6.52 1.69
N GLY A 129 37.72 -5.46 1.90
CA GLY A 129 38.11 -4.07 1.72
C GLY A 129 37.72 -3.44 0.38
N GLU A 130 37.36 -4.23 -0.64
CA GLU A 130 36.97 -3.67 -1.94
C GLU A 130 35.60 -2.98 -1.91
N ARG A 131 35.48 -1.88 -2.68
CA ARG A 131 34.23 -1.11 -2.86
C ARG A 131 33.45 -1.64 -4.06
N ILE A 132 32.17 -1.87 -3.88
CA ILE A 132 31.22 -2.27 -4.92
C ILE A 132 30.07 -1.28 -5.03
N ARG A 133 29.58 -1.07 -6.25
CA ARG A 133 28.38 -0.27 -6.52
C ARG A 133 27.15 -1.18 -6.62
N LEU A 134 26.13 -0.93 -5.81
CA LEU A 134 24.87 -1.65 -5.89
C LEU A 134 23.96 -1.01 -6.95
N GLU A 135 23.87 -1.63 -8.13
CA GLU A 135 23.14 -1.05 -9.27
C GLU A 135 21.61 -1.11 -9.14
N LYS A 136 21.09 -2.16 -8.48
CA LYS A 136 19.64 -2.47 -8.47
C LYS A 136 18.97 -1.82 -7.27
N VAL A 137 18.68 -0.53 -7.38
CA VAL A 137 17.92 0.24 -6.38
C VAL A 137 16.45 0.37 -6.82
N LEU A 138 15.52 0.04 -5.93
CA LEU A 138 14.07 0.07 -6.19
C LEU A 138 13.43 1.37 -5.65
N LEU A 139 13.93 1.86 -4.51
CA LEU A 139 13.38 2.98 -3.76
C LEU A 139 14.54 3.73 -3.09
N VAL A 140 14.49 5.06 -3.08
CA VAL A 140 15.29 5.90 -2.17
C VAL A 140 14.36 6.87 -1.45
N GLY A 141 14.47 6.95 -0.13
CA GLY A 141 13.67 7.83 0.71
C GLY A 141 14.53 8.78 1.53
N ALA A 142 14.08 10.02 1.61
CA ALA A 142 14.48 11.01 2.60
C ALA A 142 13.36 11.14 3.65
N ASP A 143 13.46 12.14 4.52
CA ASP A 143 12.42 12.50 5.50
C ASP A 143 11.15 13.05 4.81
N ASN A 144 11.33 13.97 3.86
CA ASN A 144 10.25 14.73 3.22
C ASN A 144 9.81 14.22 1.84
N PHE A 145 10.58 13.34 1.19
CA PHE A 145 10.28 12.82 -0.14
C PHE A 145 10.73 11.37 -0.32
N THR A 146 10.16 10.67 -1.29
CA THR A 146 10.56 9.31 -1.66
C THR A 146 10.50 9.12 -3.17
N LEU A 147 11.57 8.57 -3.73
CA LEU A 147 11.72 8.24 -5.14
C LEU A 147 11.47 6.74 -5.32
N LEU A 148 10.50 6.39 -6.19
CA LEU A 148 10.07 5.02 -6.45
C LEU A 148 10.36 4.63 -7.90
N GLY A 149 11.09 3.53 -8.10
CA GLY A 149 11.41 2.98 -9.40
C GLY A 149 10.24 2.25 -10.06
N LYS A 150 10.32 2.08 -11.39
CA LYS A 150 9.34 1.33 -12.19
C LYS A 150 10.02 0.30 -13.10
N PRO A 151 10.54 -0.84 -12.57
CA PRO A 151 10.62 -1.22 -11.15
C PRO A 151 11.93 -0.79 -10.46
N LEU A 152 12.91 -0.31 -11.21
CA LEU A 152 14.20 0.18 -10.70
C LEU A 152 14.31 1.70 -10.91
N LEU A 153 15.18 2.35 -10.14
CA LEU A 153 15.60 3.72 -10.37
C LEU A 153 16.75 3.78 -11.39
N GLY A 154 16.92 4.93 -12.04
CA GLY A 154 17.99 5.14 -13.02
C GLY A 154 19.39 5.10 -12.38
N LYS A 155 20.37 4.55 -13.10
CA LYS A 155 21.77 4.49 -12.62
C LYS A 155 22.38 5.89 -12.44
N ASP A 156 21.92 6.89 -13.17
CA ASP A 156 22.47 8.25 -13.07
C ASP A 156 21.87 9.02 -11.89
N LEU A 157 20.65 8.64 -11.48
CA LEU A 157 19.92 9.25 -10.37
C LEU A 157 20.43 8.81 -8.99
N VAL A 158 20.86 7.54 -8.85
CA VAL A 158 21.24 6.97 -7.54
C VAL A 158 22.57 6.21 -7.60
N ARG A 159 23.42 6.46 -6.60
CA ARG A 159 24.66 5.73 -6.36
C ARG A 159 24.67 5.20 -4.92
N VAL A 160 24.50 3.89 -4.77
CA VAL A 160 24.71 3.18 -3.50
C VAL A 160 26.04 2.46 -3.56
N GLU A 161 26.93 2.75 -2.62
CA GLU A 161 28.22 2.07 -2.49
C GLU A 161 28.28 1.21 -1.22
N ALA A 162 28.92 0.07 -1.33
CA ALA A 162 29.17 -0.85 -0.23
C ALA A 162 30.62 -1.33 -0.24
N THR A 163 31.13 -1.76 0.90
CA THR A 163 32.44 -2.43 1.04
C THR A 163 32.27 -3.81 1.64
N VAL A 164 33.00 -4.79 1.13
CA VAL A 164 33.12 -6.11 1.77
C VAL A 164 33.97 -5.97 3.04
N ILE A 165 33.42 -6.29 4.21
CA ILE A 165 34.19 -6.30 5.46
C ILE A 165 34.84 -7.67 5.66
N GLU A 166 34.02 -8.71 5.73
CA GLU A 166 34.46 -10.05 6.07
C GLU A 166 33.73 -11.11 5.25
N LYS A 167 34.41 -12.24 5.06
CA LYS A 167 33.82 -13.51 4.62
C LYS A 167 33.91 -14.47 5.78
N THR A 168 32.79 -15.06 6.15
CA THR A 168 32.65 -15.94 7.31
C THR A 168 31.84 -17.17 6.93
N GLU A 169 31.82 -18.17 7.80
CA GLU A 169 30.99 -19.37 7.65
C GLU A 169 29.80 -19.29 8.59
N SER A 170 28.63 -19.72 8.10
CA SER A 170 27.43 -19.79 8.93
C SER A 170 27.60 -20.79 10.06
N TRP A 171 26.95 -20.54 11.21
CA TRP A 171 26.83 -21.55 12.27
C TRP A 171 26.40 -22.93 11.72
N PRO A 172 26.93 -24.05 12.26
CA PRO A 172 26.74 -25.38 11.68
C PRO A 172 25.29 -25.87 11.82
N LYS A 173 24.54 -25.81 10.71
CA LYS A 173 23.13 -26.18 10.65
C LYS A 173 22.96 -27.69 10.52
N ILE A 174 22.38 -28.32 11.54
CA ILE A 174 22.14 -29.76 11.56
C ILE A 174 20.82 -30.09 10.84
N ASN A 175 20.90 -30.84 9.74
CA ASN A 175 19.76 -31.37 8.99
C ASN A 175 19.64 -32.88 9.23
N MET A 176 18.77 -33.28 10.18
CA MET A 176 18.49 -34.69 10.47
C MET A 176 17.18 -35.14 9.82
N LYS A 177 17.27 -36.11 8.90
CA LYS A 177 16.14 -36.80 8.29
C LYS A 177 15.89 -38.13 9.00
N PHE A 178 14.66 -38.39 9.41
CA PHE A 178 14.25 -39.60 10.13
C PHE A 178 12.96 -40.20 9.56
N LYS A 179 12.86 -41.53 9.49
CA LYS A 179 11.58 -42.24 9.21
C LYS A 179 11.37 -43.35 10.25
N LYS A 180 10.28 -43.22 11.02
CA LYS A 180 9.86 -44.16 12.07
C LYS A 180 9.69 -45.58 11.51
N ARG A 181 10.17 -46.60 12.24
CA ARG A 181 10.09 -48.05 11.89
C ARG A 181 10.68 -48.43 10.52
N LYS A 182 11.55 -47.61 9.92
CA LYS A 182 12.20 -47.90 8.62
C LYS A 182 13.74 -47.90 8.68
N ASN A 183 14.30 -47.97 9.89
CA ASN A 183 15.74 -47.84 10.19
C ASN A 183 16.45 -46.70 9.40
N TYR A 184 15.74 -45.61 9.15
CA TYR A 184 16.23 -44.50 8.33
C TYR A 184 16.45 -43.30 9.25
N ARG A 185 17.73 -43.03 9.53
CA ARG A 185 18.21 -41.84 10.22
C ARG A 185 19.45 -41.36 9.46
N LYS A 186 19.41 -40.14 8.93
CA LYS A 186 20.55 -39.51 8.25
C LYS A 186 20.72 -38.10 8.78
N THR A 187 21.90 -37.77 9.27
CA THR A 187 22.25 -36.42 9.73
C THR A 187 23.28 -35.83 8.77
N LYS A 188 23.05 -34.62 8.27
CA LYS A 188 24.03 -33.82 7.54
C LYS A 188 24.24 -32.51 8.30
N VAL A 189 25.48 -32.18 8.64
CA VAL A 189 25.84 -30.82 9.05
C VAL A 189 26.05 -30.00 7.77
N ILE A 190 25.50 -28.79 7.74
CA ILE A 190 25.59 -27.87 6.62
C ILE A 190 26.13 -26.56 7.16
N VAL A 191 27.23 -26.12 6.58
CA VAL A 191 27.85 -24.81 6.79
C VAL A 191 27.81 -24.12 5.44
N ASN A 192 27.33 -22.88 5.40
CA ASN A 192 27.23 -22.07 4.19
C ASN A 192 28.24 -20.91 4.27
N PRO A 193 28.91 -20.52 3.18
CA PRO A 193 29.68 -19.29 3.16
C PRO A 193 28.74 -18.08 3.28
N GLN A 194 29.21 -17.05 3.96
CA GLN A 194 28.51 -15.79 4.20
C GLN A 194 29.46 -14.62 3.96
N THR A 195 28.95 -13.53 3.38
CA THR A 195 29.70 -12.31 3.15
C THR A 195 29.01 -11.15 3.86
N VAL A 196 29.75 -10.36 4.65
CA VAL A 196 29.25 -9.16 5.30
C VAL A 196 29.66 -7.93 4.49
N LEU A 197 28.66 -7.19 4.02
CA LEU A 197 28.83 -5.87 3.40
C LEU A 197 28.51 -4.77 4.42
N ARG A 198 29.22 -3.65 4.32
CA ARG A 198 28.79 -2.37 4.91
C ARG A 198 28.40 -1.41 3.82
N ILE A 199 27.27 -0.72 3.96
CA ILE A 199 26.91 0.39 3.08
C ILE A 199 27.74 1.61 3.48
N ASN A 200 28.41 2.23 2.52
CA ASN A 200 29.23 3.42 2.76
C ASN A 200 28.37 4.68 2.59
N THR A 201 27.97 4.96 1.35
CA THR A 201 27.18 6.14 0.98
C THR A 201 25.97 5.77 0.13
N ILE A 202 24.93 6.60 0.23
CA ILE A 202 23.75 6.61 -0.62
C ILE A 202 23.68 8.05 -1.15
N GLU A 203 23.98 8.22 -2.43
CA GLU A 203 24.05 9.52 -3.11
C GLU A 203 22.93 9.62 -4.16
N ILE A 204 22.35 10.82 -4.30
CA ILE A 204 21.30 11.15 -5.28
C ILE A 204 21.80 12.31 -6.14
N ALA A 205 21.58 12.25 -7.45
CA ALA A 205 21.84 13.35 -8.37
C ALA A 205 20.55 14.17 -8.66
N PRO A 206 20.63 15.50 -8.86
CA PRO A 206 19.48 16.31 -9.26
C PRO A 206 19.21 16.17 -10.78
N CYS A 207 18.79 14.97 -11.19
CA CYS A 207 18.46 14.63 -12.58
C CYS A 207 17.04 14.08 -12.71
N LEU A 208 16.09 14.70 -12.01
CA LEU A 208 14.66 14.48 -12.21
C LEU A 208 14.18 15.31 -13.40
N CYS A 209 13.54 14.65 -14.37
CA CYS A 209 12.91 15.25 -15.55
C CYS A 209 11.40 15.38 -15.36
#